data_AF-A0A2I9CTK5-F1
#
_entry.id   AF-A0A2I9CTK5-F1
#
_cell.length_a   1.000
_cell.length_b   1.000
_cell.length_c   1.000
_cell.angle_alpha   90.00
_cell.angle_beta   90.00
_cell.angle_gamma   90.00
#
_symmetry.space_group_name_H-M   'P 1'
#
loop_
_entity.id
_entity.type
_entity.pdbx_description
1 polymer ?
#
loop_
_entity_poly.entity_id
_entity_poly.type
_entity_poly.pdbx_seq_one_letter_code
_entity_poly.pdbx_strand_id
1 'polypeptide(L)'
;MMDGMSLSAPRGDRREGPLADLLSPRTYRTALYVGLALPLGALVFVLLAAGMLAGVFTLPLLVGAAFLLGTLWLIPGLAEVQRWLAGLLGVRFSRRAPPPAYAGVLPWLRATLGDSATYRALMFHLVQLPLAALCWLVLGVLLGVSVLALASPWWAPRPGVFPVTWYGGQVSLTGAGVAGLTLAGAGGLLVTAGVLNLLGRVWAWLAYALLAGPPDENGARREVAALRRAAGRVALGDDLGATLADLAGQARAASSARAVALVAPDGTVRAASGPPHPDLQGPGVSPPVAGADVRYAAGGFTLATLPVVAGGRTAAPCAPCTCPAPSPVPRNSPSC
;
A
#
# COMPACT_ATOMS: atom_id res chain seq x y z
N MET A 1 -11.68 14.37 -14.40
CA MET A 1 -12.24 13.08 -13.99
C MET A 1 -11.08 12.20 -13.51
N MET A 2 -10.60 12.47 -12.29
CA MET A 2 -9.56 11.74 -11.56
C MET A 2 -10.11 11.56 -10.14
N ASP A 3 -11.23 10.83 -10.02
CA ASP A 3 -11.86 10.52 -8.75
C ASP A 3 -11.36 9.18 -8.23
N GLY A 4 -10.89 9.17 -6.98
CA GLY A 4 -10.62 7.93 -6.25
C GLY A 4 -9.16 7.60 -5.98
N MET A 5 -8.28 8.59 -5.84
CA MET A 5 -7.03 8.37 -5.09
C MET A 5 -7.27 8.76 -3.63
N SER A 6 -7.81 7.84 -2.83
CA SER A 6 -7.78 7.97 -1.36
C SER A 6 -6.34 7.70 -0.89
N LEU A 7 -5.44 8.64 -1.18
CA LEU A 7 -4.21 8.76 -0.41
C LEU A 7 -4.66 8.88 1.03
N SER A 8 -4.39 7.86 1.83
CA SER A 8 -4.50 7.98 3.29
C SER A 8 -3.81 9.28 3.64
N ALA A 9 -4.56 10.25 4.18
CA ALA A 9 -4.02 11.54 4.55
C ALA A 9 -2.70 11.26 5.28
N PRO A 10 -1.56 11.81 4.82
CA PRO A 10 -0.30 11.55 5.48
C PRO A 10 -0.53 11.92 6.93
N ARG A 11 -0.54 10.91 7.82
CA ARG A 11 -0.52 11.14 9.26
C ARG A 11 0.57 12.16 9.45
N GLY A 12 0.25 13.29 10.07
CA GLY A 12 1.15 14.43 10.17
C GLY A 12 2.47 13.98 10.75
N ASP A 13 3.39 13.59 9.88
CA ASP A 13 4.78 13.37 10.20
C ASP A 13 5.24 14.77 10.61
N ARG A 14 5.56 14.91 11.89
CA ARG A 14 6.37 16.02 12.38
C ARG A 14 7.46 16.19 11.33
N ARG A 15 7.57 17.40 10.76
CA ARG A 15 8.68 17.76 9.87
C ARG A 15 9.95 17.79 10.71
N GLU A 16 10.45 16.62 11.04
CA GLU A 16 11.78 16.42 11.59
C GLU A 16 12.75 16.79 10.46
N GLY A 17 13.79 17.55 10.77
CA GLY A 17 14.61 18.24 9.77
C GLY A 17 15.22 17.32 8.69
N PRO A 18 15.85 17.90 7.66
CA PRO A 18 16.37 17.14 6.49
C PRO A 18 17.34 16.00 6.84
N LEU A 19 17.94 16.02 8.03
CA LEU A 19 18.79 14.94 8.55
C LEU A 19 18.00 13.75 9.11
N ALA A 20 16.81 13.97 9.67
CA ALA A 20 15.93 12.89 10.14
C ALA A 20 15.41 12.05 8.97
N ASP A 21 15.20 12.68 7.81
CA ASP A 21 14.76 12.01 6.59
C ASP A 21 15.83 11.04 6.03
N LEU A 22 17.12 11.33 6.25
CA LEU A 22 18.24 10.45 5.89
C LEU A 22 18.33 9.20 6.78
N LEU A 23 17.99 9.33 8.05
CA LEU A 23 17.97 8.23 9.02
C LEU A 23 16.62 7.50 9.02
N SER A 24 15.68 7.94 8.19
CA SER A 24 14.37 7.33 8.13
C SER A 24 14.47 5.89 7.59
N PRO A 25 13.75 4.93 8.19
CA PRO A 25 13.69 3.55 7.67
C PRO A 25 13.11 3.48 6.26
N ARG A 26 12.45 4.54 5.79
CA ARG A 26 11.90 4.67 4.43
C ARG A 26 13.02 4.78 3.39
N THR A 27 14.03 5.61 3.62
CA THR A 27 15.15 5.81 2.70
C THR A 27 15.92 4.50 2.46
N TYR A 28 16.15 3.71 3.52
CA TYR A 28 16.79 2.39 3.39
C TYR A 28 15.94 1.39 2.58
N ARG A 29 14.61 1.38 2.78
CA ARG A 29 13.71 0.55 1.97
C ARG A 29 13.70 0.96 0.51
N THR A 30 13.73 2.26 0.23
CA THR A 30 13.82 2.77 -1.14
C THR A 30 15.17 2.45 -1.78
N ALA A 31 16.27 2.59 -1.05
CA ALA A 31 17.60 2.19 -1.50
C ALA A 31 17.65 0.70 -1.85
N LEU A 32 17.14 -0.15 -0.95
CA LEU A 32 17.05 -1.59 -1.18
C LEU A 32 16.20 -1.90 -2.41
N TYR A 33 15.04 -1.28 -2.54
CA TYR A 33 14.17 -1.49 -3.70
C TYR A 33 14.86 -1.09 -5.01
N VAL A 34 15.46 0.09 -5.08
CA VAL A 34 16.13 0.56 -6.30
C VAL A 34 17.36 -0.29 -6.62
N GLY A 35 18.10 -0.73 -5.58
CA GLY A 35 19.19 -1.69 -5.70
C GLY A 35 18.73 -3.03 -6.30
N LEU A 36 17.57 -3.54 -5.86
CA LEU A 36 16.99 -4.79 -6.40
C LEU A 36 16.26 -4.60 -7.73
N ALA A 37 15.82 -3.38 -8.08
CA ALA A 37 15.03 -3.13 -9.28
C ALA A 37 15.77 -3.49 -10.56
N LEU A 38 17.08 -3.21 -10.64
CA LEU A 38 17.92 -3.57 -11.79
C LEU A 38 18.15 -5.08 -11.92
N PRO A 39 18.69 -5.80 -10.93
CA PRO A 39 18.93 -7.24 -11.08
C PRO A 39 17.62 -8.00 -11.30
N LEU A 40 16.53 -7.60 -10.63
CA LEU A 40 15.23 -8.23 -10.82
C LEU A 40 14.63 -7.90 -12.18
N GLY A 41 14.71 -6.63 -12.63
CA GLY A 41 14.26 -6.21 -13.95
C GLY A 41 15.04 -6.91 -15.07
N ALA A 42 16.36 -7.04 -14.91
CA ALA A 42 17.23 -7.77 -15.84
C ALA A 42 16.89 -9.26 -15.88
N LEU A 43 16.71 -9.91 -14.72
CA LEU A 43 16.31 -11.32 -14.65
C LEU A 43 14.98 -11.57 -15.34
N VAL A 44 13.98 -10.72 -15.06
CA VAL A 44 12.64 -10.79 -15.69
C VAL A 44 12.74 -10.60 -17.21
N PHE A 45 13.48 -9.58 -17.65
CA PHE A 45 13.65 -9.30 -19.07
C PHE A 45 14.34 -10.47 -19.79
N VAL A 46 15.45 -10.97 -19.24
CA VAL A 46 16.19 -12.11 -19.82
C VAL A 46 15.30 -13.34 -19.89
N LEU A 47 14.55 -13.64 -18.82
CA LEU A 47 13.67 -14.82 -18.78
C LEU A 47 12.54 -14.73 -19.82
N LEU A 48 11.91 -13.57 -19.95
CA LEU A 48 10.85 -13.34 -20.95
C LEU A 48 11.41 -13.33 -22.37
N ALA A 49 12.51 -12.62 -22.61
CA ALA A 49 13.14 -12.54 -23.92
C ALA A 49 13.67 -13.91 -24.37
N ALA A 50 14.38 -14.63 -23.50
CA ALA A 50 14.90 -15.96 -23.81
C ALA A 50 13.77 -16.95 -24.08
N GLY A 51 12.72 -16.97 -23.25
CA GLY A 51 11.59 -17.87 -23.47
C GLY A 51 10.77 -17.51 -24.72
N MET A 52 10.65 -16.21 -25.06
CA MET A 52 10.01 -15.76 -26.29
C MET A 52 10.84 -16.16 -27.52
N LEU A 53 12.14 -15.87 -27.52
CA LEU A 53 13.04 -16.23 -28.62
C LEU A 53 13.10 -17.74 -28.80
N ALA A 54 13.32 -18.50 -27.72
CA ALA A 54 13.31 -19.96 -27.76
C ALA A 54 11.97 -20.49 -28.29
N GLY A 55 10.86 -19.93 -27.83
CA GLY A 55 9.52 -20.29 -28.28
C GLY A 55 9.29 -20.04 -29.78
N VAL A 56 9.74 -18.89 -30.29
CA VAL A 56 9.61 -18.55 -31.71
C VAL A 56 10.52 -19.43 -32.59
N PHE A 57 11.79 -19.61 -32.20
CA PHE A 57 12.74 -20.41 -32.98
C PHE A 57 12.44 -21.91 -32.97
N THR A 58 11.87 -22.44 -31.88
CA THR A 58 11.49 -23.85 -31.76
C THR A 58 10.03 -24.12 -32.11
N LEU A 59 9.29 -23.12 -32.60
CA LEU A 59 7.89 -23.23 -32.99
C LEU A 59 7.62 -24.34 -34.03
N PRO A 60 8.48 -24.53 -35.05
CA PRO A 60 8.30 -25.62 -36.01
C PRO A 60 8.32 -27.02 -35.38
N LEU A 61 8.92 -27.18 -34.20
CA LEU A 61 9.06 -28.47 -33.51
C LEU A 61 7.92 -28.77 -32.53
N LEU A 62 6.84 -27.98 -32.50
CA LEU A 62 5.80 -27.95 -31.45
C LEU A 62 6.32 -27.58 -30.03
N VAL A 63 7.59 -27.87 -29.72
CA VAL A 63 8.27 -27.49 -28.47
C VAL A 63 8.19 -25.98 -28.23
N GLY A 64 8.24 -25.17 -29.29
CA GLY A 64 8.12 -23.73 -29.17
C GLY A 64 6.78 -23.25 -28.58
N ALA A 65 5.69 -23.97 -28.86
CA ALA A 65 4.39 -23.65 -28.25
C ALA A 65 4.44 -23.82 -26.73
N ALA A 66 5.14 -24.85 -26.22
CA ALA A 66 5.31 -25.04 -24.78
C ALA A 66 6.12 -23.91 -24.13
N PHE A 67 7.19 -23.44 -24.78
CA PHE A 67 7.97 -22.29 -24.31
C PHE A 67 7.15 -20.99 -24.29
N LEU A 68 6.36 -20.72 -25.34
CA LEU A 68 5.48 -19.55 -25.40
C LEU A 68 4.37 -19.61 -24.34
N LEU A 69 3.78 -20.79 -24.11
CA LEU A 69 2.80 -20.95 -23.03
C LEU A 69 3.46 -20.77 -21.65
N GLY A 70 4.66 -21.30 -21.47
CA GLY A 70 5.44 -21.14 -20.25
C GLY A 70 5.77 -19.68 -19.94
N THR A 71 6.21 -18.90 -20.95
CA THR A 71 6.45 -17.46 -20.76
C THR A 71 5.18 -16.70 -20.45
N LEU A 72 4.08 -16.98 -21.15
CA LEU A 72 2.78 -16.35 -20.88
C LEU A 72 2.29 -16.67 -19.46
N TRP A 73 2.46 -17.91 -19.01
CA TRP A 73 2.12 -18.34 -17.66
C TRP A 73 2.98 -17.68 -16.58
N LEU A 74 4.22 -17.29 -16.92
CA LEU A 74 5.12 -16.59 -16.01
C LEU A 74 4.72 -15.14 -15.72
N ILE A 75 4.10 -14.45 -16.69
CA ILE A 75 3.80 -13.01 -16.59
C ILE A 75 2.99 -12.67 -15.32
N PRO A 76 1.88 -13.34 -14.98
CA PRO A 76 1.14 -13.07 -13.76
C PRO A 76 1.98 -13.31 -12.48
N GLY A 77 2.78 -14.37 -12.46
CA GLY A 77 3.64 -14.68 -11.31
C GLY A 77 4.70 -13.60 -11.08
N LEU A 78 5.33 -13.14 -12.14
CA LEU A 78 6.29 -12.03 -12.10
C LEU A 78 5.62 -10.73 -11.64
N ALA A 79 4.39 -10.46 -12.09
CA ALA A 79 3.62 -9.31 -11.62
C ALA A 79 3.31 -9.37 -10.11
N GLU A 80 3.01 -10.55 -9.55
CA GLU A 80 2.81 -10.69 -8.10
C GLU A 80 4.11 -10.43 -7.31
N VAL A 81 5.26 -10.92 -7.80
CA VAL A 81 6.57 -10.61 -7.19
C VAL A 81 6.81 -9.10 -7.17
N GLN A 82 6.46 -8.39 -8.25
CA GLN A 82 6.59 -6.93 -8.31
C GLN A 82 5.63 -6.22 -7.36
N ARG A 83 4.39 -6.70 -7.21
CA ARG A 83 3.44 -6.16 -6.20
C ARG A 83 3.95 -6.37 -4.78
N TRP A 84 4.55 -7.52 -4.49
CA TRP A 84 5.17 -7.79 -3.21
C TRP A 84 6.33 -6.82 -2.96
N LEU A 85 7.18 -6.59 -3.96
CA LEU A 85 8.29 -5.64 -3.87
C LEU A 85 7.80 -4.20 -3.70
N ALA A 86 6.75 -3.79 -4.41
CA ALA A 86 6.12 -2.48 -4.25
C ALA A 86 5.44 -2.31 -2.87
N GLY A 87 5.11 -3.41 -2.19
CA GLY A 87 4.75 -3.42 -0.78
C GLY A 87 5.84 -2.85 0.14
N LEU A 88 7.13 -2.98 -0.22
CA LEU A 88 8.26 -2.37 0.51
C LEU A 88 8.23 -0.84 0.45
N LEU A 89 7.67 -0.27 -0.62
CA LEU A 89 7.45 1.18 -0.76
C LEU A 89 6.21 1.67 0.00
N GLY A 90 5.46 0.77 0.63
CA GLY A 90 4.21 1.08 1.31
C GLY A 90 3.00 1.11 0.38
N VAL A 91 3.14 0.71 -0.89
CA VAL A 91 2.01 0.60 -1.81
C VAL A 91 1.28 -0.71 -1.53
N ARG A 92 0.01 -0.61 -1.11
CA ARG A 92 -0.86 -1.79 -0.93
C ARG A 92 -1.74 -1.94 -2.16
N PHE A 93 -1.67 -3.10 -2.78
CA PHE A 93 -2.59 -3.49 -3.85
C PHE A 93 -3.72 -4.32 -3.27
N SER A 94 -4.94 -4.10 -3.75
CA SER A 94 -6.04 -5.02 -3.47
C SER A 94 -5.69 -6.41 -4.00
N ARG A 95 -5.96 -7.44 -3.20
CA ARG A 95 -5.70 -8.83 -3.58
C ARG A 95 -6.50 -9.14 -4.85
N ARG A 96 -5.82 -9.62 -5.90
CA ARG A 96 -6.48 -9.98 -7.16
C ARG A 96 -7.46 -11.14 -6.91
N ALA A 97 -8.64 -11.08 -7.53
CA ALA A 97 -9.56 -12.21 -7.52
C ALA A 97 -8.87 -13.45 -8.12
N PRO A 98 -9.14 -14.66 -7.58
CA PRO A 98 -8.57 -15.88 -8.15
C PRO A 98 -8.96 -16.00 -9.63
N PRO A 99 -8.04 -16.44 -10.50
CA PRO A 99 -8.38 -16.66 -11.91
C PRO A 99 -9.50 -17.70 -12.02
N PRO A 100 -10.45 -17.52 -12.96
CA PRO A 100 -11.51 -18.50 -13.16
C PRO A 100 -10.92 -19.83 -13.62
N ALA A 101 -11.54 -20.94 -13.21
CA ALA A 101 -11.15 -22.27 -13.68
C ALA A 101 -11.54 -22.43 -15.15
N TYR A 102 -10.56 -22.73 -16.01
CA TYR A 102 -10.78 -22.97 -17.43
C TYR A 102 -10.76 -24.47 -17.74
N ALA A 103 -11.72 -24.94 -18.53
CA ALA A 103 -11.72 -26.29 -19.06
C ALA A 103 -10.82 -26.37 -20.30
N GLY A 104 -9.50 -26.45 -20.08
CA GLY A 104 -8.49 -26.67 -21.11
C GLY A 104 -7.64 -25.44 -21.47
N VAL A 105 -6.61 -25.69 -22.31
CA VAL A 105 -5.55 -24.73 -22.63
C VAL A 105 -6.01 -23.65 -23.60
N LEU A 106 -6.85 -23.98 -24.58
CA LEU A 106 -7.29 -23.02 -25.60
C LEU A 106 -8.23 -21.94 -25.03
N PRO A 107 -9.24 -22.25 -24.19
CA PRO A 107 -10.03 -21.22 -23.51
C PRO A 107 -9.19 -20.34 -22.59
N TRP A 108 -8.23 -20.94 -21.86
CA TRP A 108 -7.29 -20.21 -21.01
C TRP A 108 -6.42 -19.23 -21.83
N LEU A 109 -5.86 -19.69 -22.95
CA LEU A 109 -5.03 -18.87 -23.83
C LEU A 109 -5.81 -17.69 -24.40
N ARG A 110 -7.03 -17.94 -24.91
CA ARG A 110 -7.92 -16.90 -25.44
C ARG A 110 -8.28 -15.87 -24.37
N ALA A 111 -8.58 -16.32 -23.15
CA ALA A 111 -8.86 -15.42 -22.05
C ALA A 111 -7.62 -14.60 -21.64
N THR A 112 -6.45 -15.22 -21.59
CA THR A 112 -5.19 -14.56 -21.20
C THR A 112 -4.73 -13.52 -22.23
N LEU A 113 -4.86 -13.84 -23.52
CA LEU A 113 -4.56 -12.92 -24.62
C LEU A 113 -5.63 -11.83 -24.81
N GLY A 114 -6.84 -12.02 -24.29
CA GLY A 114 -7.89 -11.00 -24.26
C GLY A 114 -7.85 -10.12 -23.01
N ASP A 115 -7.09 -10.51 -21.97
CA ASP A 115 -7.03 -9.76 -20.72
C ASP A 115 -6.09 -8.55 -20.86
N SER A 116 -6.66 -7.35 -20.75
CA SER A 116 -5.92 -6.09 -20.71
C SER A 116 -4.83 -6.06 -19.62
N ALA A 117 -5.02 -6.79 -18.51
CA ALA A 117 -4.05 -6.84 -17.44
C ALA A 117 -2.74 -7.54 -17.84
N THR A 118 -2.80 -8.53 -18.74
CA THR A 118 -1.61 -9.22 -19.27
C THR A 118 -0.73 -8.24 -20.05
N TYR A 119 -1.33 -7.44 -20.93
CA TYR A 119 -0.61 -6.44 -21.71
C TYR A 119 -0.02 -5.33 -20.84
N ARG A 120 -0.75 -4.89 -19.80
CA ARG A 120 -0.22 -3.88 -18.86
C ARG A 120 0.95 -4.43 -18.05
N ALA A 121 0.91 -5.69 -17.64
CA ALA A 121 2.03 -6.35 -16.97
C ALA A 121 3.25 -6.50 -17.90
N LEU A 122 3.02 -6.87 -19.17
CA LEU A 122 4.09 -6.95 -20.16
C LEU A 122 4.72 -5.57 -20.44
N MET A 123 3.89 -4.54 -20.61
CA MET A 123 4.34 -3.15 -20.78
C MET A 123 5.14 -2.68 -19.57
N PHE A 124 4.72 -3.03 -18.35
CA PHE A 124 5.46 -2.73 -17.14
C PHE A 124 6.85 -3.38 -17.16
N HIS A 125 6.97 -4.67 -17.50
CA HIS A 125 8.28 -5.34 -17.58
C HIS A 125 9.17 -4.77 -18.70
N LEU A 126 8.59 -4.33 -19.81
CA LEU A 126 9.33 -3.70 -20.91
C LEU A 126 9.90 -2.32 -20.49
N VAL A 127 9.11 -1.51 -19.79
CA VAL A 127 9.53 -0.18 -19.29
C VAL A 127 10.44 -0.29 -18.05
N GLN A 128 10.29 -1.35 -17.27
CA GLN A 128 11.02 -1.58 -16.03
C GLN A 128 12.54 -1.62 -16.24
N LEU A 129 13.02 -2.32 -17.27
CA LEU A 129 14.46 -2.44 -17.53
C LEU A 129 15.14 -1.09 -17.86
N PRO A 130 14.72 -0.32 -18.89
CA PRO A 130 15.36 0.95 -19.22
C PRO A 130 15.24 1.96 -18.09
N LEU A 131 14.10 1.97 -17.37
CA LEU A 131 13.93 2.83 -16.21
C LEU A 131 14.90 2.44 -15.09
N ALA A 132 15.03 1.15 -14.76
CA ALA A 132 15.98 0.68 -13.75
C ALA A 132 17.43 0.98 -14.12
N ALA A 133 17.80 0.82 -15.40
CA ALA A 133 19.12 1.16 -15.91
C ALA A 133 19.42 2.67 -15.77
N LEU A 134 18.46 3.53 -16.15
CA LEU A 134 18.59 4.97 -15.98
C LEU A 134 18.73 5.34 -14.49
N CYS A 135 17.92 4.72 -13.62
CA CYS A 135 17.98 4.93 -12.18
C CYS A 135 19.36 4.60 -11.61
N TRP A 136 19.92 3.45 -12.01
CA TRP A 136 21.25 3.01 -11.60
C TRP A 136 22.36 3.90 -12.12
N LEU A 137 22.27 4.34 -13.38
CA LEU A 137 23.24 5.26 -13.97
C LEU A 137 23.26 6.58 -13.22
N VAL A 138 22.09 7.19 -12.99
CA VAL A 138 21.97 8.47 -12.28
C VAL A 138 22.50 8.34 -10.85
N LEU A 139 22.06 7.33 -10.11
CA LEU A 139 22.49 7.13 -8.72
C LEU A 139 23.98 6.75 -8.64
N GLY A 140 24.46 5.89 -9.53
CA GLY A 140 25.86 5.47 -9.58
C GLY A 140 26.80 6.63 -9.88
N VAL A 141 26.46 7.49 -10.83
CA VAL A 141 27.24 8.71 -11.13
C VAL A 141 27.22 9.66 -9.95
N LEU A 142 26.03 9.95 -9.39
CA LEU A 142 25.90 10.93 -8.31
C LEU A 142 26.59 10.47 -7.02
N LEU A 143 26.43 9.18 -6.67
CA LEU A 143 27.12 8.56 -5.54
C LEU A 143 28.63 8.47 -5.79
N GLY A 144 29.06 8.07 -6.99
CA GLY A 144 30.47 7.98 -7.37
C GLY A 144 31.18 9.33 -7.26
N VAL A 145 30.58 10.40 -7.80
CA VAL A 145 31.10 11.77 -7.68
C VAL A 145 31.11 12.23 -6.21
N SER A 146 30.05 11.97 -5.45
CA SER A 146 29.98 12.35 -4.03
C SER A 146 31.04 11.64 -3.18
N VAL A 147 31.23 10.34 -3.39
CA VAL A 147 32.25 9.53 -2.69
C VAL A 147 33.66 9.96 -3.11
N LEU A 148 33.90 10.20 -4.40
CA LEU A 148 35.18 10.71 -4.87
C LEU A 148 35.50 12.07 -4.25
N ALA A 149 34.50 12.95 -4.16
CA ALA A 149 34.65 14.27 -3.55
C ALA A 149 34.91 14.19 -2.03
N LEU A 150 34.21 13.30 -1.32
CA LEU A 150 34.44 13.00 0.11
C LEU A 150 35.80 12.36 0.37
N ALA A 151 36.29 11.54 -0.56
CA ALA A 151 37.61 10.91 -0.47
C ALA A 151 38.77 11.89 -0.76
N SER A 152 38.49 13.16 -1.09
CA SER A 152 39.52 14.14 -1.44
C SER A 152 40.64 14.35 -0.42
N PRO A 153 40.44 14.28 0.91
CA PRO A 153 41.54 14.39 1.85
C PRO A 153 42.58 13.28 1.70
N TRP A 154 42.17 12.14 1.14
CA TRP A 154 43.02 10.97 0.96
C TRP A 154 43.78 10.99 -0.37
N TRP A 155 43.16 11.39 -1.47
CA TRP A 155 43.81 11.37 -2.79
C TRP A 155 44.43 12.70 -3.21
N ALA A 156 43.90 13.85 -2.77
CA ALA A 156 44.41 15.17 -3.17
C ALA A 156 45.89 15.42 -2.79
N PRO A 157 46.41 14.94 -1.64
CA PRO A 157 47.83 15.11 -1.31
C PRO A 157 48.79 14.24 -2.15
N ARG A 158 48.28 13.33 -2.99
CA ARG A 158 49.08 12.33 -3.73
C ARG A 158 48.95 12.53 -5.24
N PRO A 159 49.51 13.61 -5.81
CA PRO A 159 49.37 13.95 -7.24
C PRO A 159 49.97 12.90 -8.18
N GLY A 160 50.90 12.06 -7.71
CA GLY A 160 51.45 10.96 -8.49
C GLY A 160 50.49 9.80 -8.76
N VAL A 161 49.39 9.69 -8.01
CA VAL A 161 48.39 8.62 -8.17
C VAL A 161 47.14 9.12 -8.89
N PHE A 162 46.71 10.36 -8.59
CA PHE A 162 45.55 10.99 -9.22
C PHE A 162 45.91 12.41 -9.70
N PRO A 163 46.53 12.54 -10.88
CA PRO A 163 46.85 13.85 -11.43
C PRO A 163 45.57 14.56 -11.86
N VAL A 164 45.21 15.65 -11.16
CA VAL A 164 44.13 16.54 -11.59
C VAL A 164 44.71 17.51 -12.63
N THR A 165 44.37 17.29 -13.90
CA THR A 165 44.81 18.14 -15.01
C THR A 165 43.68 19.03 -15.50
N TRP A 166 43.96 20.31 -15.68
CA TRP A 166 43.03 21.30 -16.25
C TRP A 166 43.75 22.06 -17.37
N TYR A 167 43.22 22.04 -18.59
CA TYR A 167 43.87 22.61 -19.80
C TYR A 167 45.34 22.20 -19.99
N GLY A 168 45.66 20.92 -19.70
CA GLY A 168 47.03 20.40 -19.87
C GLY A 168 48.01 20.77 -18.75
N GLY A 169 47.62 21.60 -17.77
CA GLY A 169 48.40 21.87 -16.56
C GLY A 169 47.94 21.02 -15.38
N GLN A 170 48.88 20.64 -14.50
CA GLN A 170 48.52 20.03 -13.21
C GLN A 170 48.08 21.13 -12.23
N VAL A 171 46.90 20.96 -11.65
CA VAL A 171 46.36 21.88 -10.65
C VAL A 171 46.45 21.23 -9.27
N SER A 172 47.21 21.84 -8.37
CA SER A 172 47.24 21.43 -6.97
C SER A 172 46.07 22.03 -6.20
N LEU A 173 45.28 21.20 -5.53
CA LEU A 173 44.23 21.69 -4.64
C LEU A 173 44.86 22.26 -3.35
N THR A 174 44.48 23.48 -3.00
CA THR A 174 44.81 24.06 -1.69
C THR A 174 44.00 23.35 -0.59
N GLY A 175 44.41 23.50 0.68
CA GLY A 175 43.65 22.92 1.81
C GLY A 175 42.19 23.38 1.84
N ALA A 176 41.92 24.65 1.50
CA ALA A 176 40.57 25.17 1.33
C ALA A 176 39.83 24.52 0.15
N GLY A 177 40.51 24.24 -0.96
CA GLY A 177 39.94 23.52 -2.10
C GLY A 177 39.54 22.08 -1.75
N VAL A 178 40.39 21.37 -1.00
CA VAL A 178 40.06 20.02 -0.48
C VAL A 178 38.86 20.08 0.46
N ALA A 179 38.84 21.03 1.41
CA ALA A 179 37.71 21.23 2.30
C ALA A 179 36.41 21.53 1.53
N GLY A 180 36.48 22.40 0.53
CA GLY A 180 35.37 22.70 -0.37
C GLY A 180 34.87 21.46 -1.12
N LEU A 181 35.77 20.62 -1.63
CA LEU A 181 35.41 19.37 -2.31
C LEU A 181 34.75 18.37 -1.35
N THR A 182 35.27 18.22 -0.13
CA THR A 182 34.63 17.36 0.88
C THR A 182 33.23 17.85 1.25
N LEU A 183 33.03 19.15 1.41
CA LEU A 183 31.72 19.74 1.68
C LEU A 183 30.78 19.54 0.50
N ALA A 184 31.27 19.69 -0.74
CA ALA A 184 30.51 19.42 -1.94
C ALA A 184 30.11 17.93 -2.03
N GLY A 185 31.00 17.01 -1.66
CA GLY A 185 30.69 15.58 -1.59
C GLY A 185 29.62 15.26 -0.54
N ALA A 186 29.71 15.87 0.65
CA ALA A 186 28.67 15.76 1.67
C ALA A 186 27.32 16.31 1.19
N GLY A 187 27.31 17.47 0.54
CA GLY A 187 26.13 18.03 -0.11
C GLY A 187 25.58 17.12 -1.22
N GLY A 188 26.47 16.49 -2.00
CA GLY A 188 26.11 15.52 -3.04
C GLY A 188 25.39 14.29 -2.48
N LEU A 189 25.75 13.80 -1.29
CA LEU A 189 25.00 12.73 -0.61
C LEU A 189 23.57 13.15 -0.27
N LEU A 190 23.35 14.40 0.16
CA LEU A 190 22.01 14.93 0.42
C LEU A 190 21.16 14.98 -0.86
N VAL A 191 21.75 15.47 -1.95
CA VAL A 191 21.10 15.46 -3.27
C VAL A 191 20.78 14.04 -3.70
N THR A 192 21.70 13.09 -3.50
CA THR A 192 21.52 11.67 -3.84
C THR A 192 20.34 11.06 -3.09
N ALA A 193 20.19 11.33 -1.79
CA ALA A 193 19.04 10.88 -1.01
C ALA A 193 17.72 11.48 -1.52
N GLY A 194 17.70 12.76 -1.87
CA GLY A 194 16.54 13.41 -2.48
C GLY A 194 16.14 12.80 -3.83
N VAL A 195 17.14 12.53 -4.69
CA VAL A 195 16.94 11.84 -5.97
C VAL A 195 16.39 10.44 -5.75
N LEU A 196 16.94 9.68 -4.80
CA LEU A 196 16.46 8.34 -4.47
C LEU A 196 14.99 8.35 -4.04
N ASN A 197 14.59 9.32 -3.21
CA ASN A 197 13.19 9.49 -2.79
C ASN A 197 12.27 9.87 -3.96
N LEU A 198 12.72 10.72 -4.88
CA LEU A 198 11.99 11.04 -6.10
C LEU A 198 11.79 9.78 -6.96
N LEU A 199 12.85 9.00 -7.14
CA LEU A 199 12.85 7.76 -7.90
C LEU A 199 11.88 6.73 -7.31
N GLY A 200 11.90 6.57 -5.99
CA GLY A 200 10.94 5.72 -5.28
C GLY A 200 9.49 6.12 -5.56
N ARG A 201 9.19 7.43 -5.63
CA ARG A 201 7.85 7.92 -6.00
C ARG A 201 7.49 7.63 -7.45
N VAL A 202 8.43 7.81 -8.39
CA VAL A 202 8.22 7.47 -9.80
C VAL A 202 7.93 5.98 -9.96
N TRP A 203 8.69 5.12 -9.26
CA TRP A 203 8.45 3.67 -9.24
C TRP A 203 7.11 3.28 -8.66
N ALA A 204 6.73 3.86 -7.52
CA ALA A 204 5.43 3.63 -6.91
C ALA A 204 4.28 4.05 -7.85
N TRP A 205 4.44 5.21 -8.51
CA TRP A 205 3.48 5.70 -9.49
C TRP A 205 3.37 4.78 -10.70
N LEU A 206 4.49 4.33 -11.27
CA LEU A 206 4.50 3.41 -12.40
C LEU A 206 3.86 2.06 -12.04
N ALA A 207 4.24 1.50 -10.89
CA ALA A 207 3.70 0.25 -10.39
C ALA A 207 2.18 0.37 -10.16
N TYR A 208 1.71 1.49 -9.61
CA TYR A 208 0.29 1.75 -9.47
C TYR A 208 -0.40 1.91 -10.84
N ALA A 209 0.12 2.76 -11.71
CA ALA A 209 -0.48 3.06 -13.02
C ALA A 209 -0.58 1.83 -13.93
N LEU A 210 0.34 0.87 -13.83
CA LEU A 210 0.37 -0.31 -14.70
C LEU A 210 -0.12 -1.59 -14.01
N LEU A 211 0.11 -1.78 -12.71
CA LEU A 211 -0.33 -3.00 -12.00
C LEU A 211 -1.61 -2.85 -11.20
N ALA A 212 -2.07 -1.63 -10.87
CA ALA A 212 -3.37 -1.49 -10.24
C ALA A 212 -4.42 -1.97 -11.24
N GLY A 213 -5.25 -2.96 -10.84
CA GLY A 213 -6.38 -3.38 -11.66
C GLY A 213 -7.25 -2.17 -11.99
N PRO A 214 -7.93 -2.15 -13.15
CA PRO A 214 -8.99 -1.17 -13.35
C PRO A 214 -9.90 -1.22 -12.11
N PRO A 215 -10.35 -0.06 -11.60
CA PRO A 215 -11.30 -0.04 -10.48
C PRO A 215 -12.41 -1.02 -10.85
N ASP A 216 -12.82 -1.87 -9.90
CA ASP A 216 -13.85 -2.88 -10.15
C ASP A 216 -15.17 -2.13 -10.45
N GLU A 217 -15.35 -1.67 -11.70
CA GLU A 217 -16.54 -0.95 -12.14
C GLU A 217 -17.76 -1.84 -11.94
N ASN A 218 -17.57 -3.16 -12.07
CA ASN A 218 -18.60 -4.15 -11.77
C ASN A 218 -18.84 -4.26 -10.26
N GLY A 219 -17.82 -4.10 -9.42
CA GLY A 219 -17.90 -3.97 -7.96
C GLY A 219 -18.67 -2.73 -7.55
N ALA A 220 -18.27 -1.56 -8.05
CA ALA A 220 -18.98 -0.30 -7.82
C ALA A 220 -20.42 -0.38 -8.33
N ARG A 221 -20.67 -0.97 -9.51
CA ARG A 221 -22.04 -1.20 -10.01
C ARG A 221 -22.81 -2.20 -9.16
N ARG A 222 -22.17 -3.26 -8.64
CA ARG A 222 -22.78 -4.22 -7.71
C ARG A 222 -23.12 -3.58 -6.38
N GLU A 223 -22.26 -2.70 -5.88
CA GLU A 223 -22.44 -1.95 -4.65
C GLU A 223 -23.54 -0.90 -4.82
N VAL A 224 -23.53 -0.11 -5.90
CA VAL A 224 -24.63 0.80 -6.25
C VAL A 224 -25.94 0.03 -6.48
N ALA A 225 -25.91 -1.15 -7.10
CA ALA A 225 -27.09 -2.00 -7.24
C ALA A 225 -27.58 -2.55 -5.88
N ALA A 226 -26.66 -2.93 -4.99
CA ALA A 226 -26.99 -3.34 -3.63
C ALA A 226 -27.57 -2.19 -2.81
N LEU A 227 -26.98 -0.99 -2.90
CA LEU A 227 -27.46 0.24 -2.28
C LEU A 227 -28.81 0.66 -2.85
N ARG A 228 -29.03 0.56 -4.16
CA ARG A 228 -30.34 0.81 -4.80
C ARG A 228 -31.38 -0.21 -4.38
N ARG A 229 -31.02 -1.50 -4.23
CA ARG A 229 -31.93 -2.53 -3.69
C ARG A 229 -32.25 -2.31 -2.21
N ALA A 230 -31.27 -1.84 -1.42
CA ALA A 230 -31.49 -1.50 -0.02
C ALA A 230 -32.36 -0.24 0.13
N ALA A 231 -32.08 0.80 -0.65
CA ALA A 231 -32.87 2.04 -0.68
C ALA A 231 -34.30 1.81 -1.20
N GLY A 232 -34.47 0.94 -2.21
CA GLY A 232 -35.78 0.53 -2.71
C GLY A 232 -36.62 -0.20 -1.67
N ARG A 233 -35.99 -1.01 -0.80
CA ARG A 233 -36.68 -1.65 0.35
C ARG A 233 -37.11 -0.64 1.42
N VAL A 234 -36.30 0.40 1.68
CA VAL A 234 -36.63 1.44 2.67
C VAL A 234 -37.74 2.39 2.18
N ALA A 235 -37.82 2.63 0.86
CA ALA A 235 -38.83 3.52 0.28
C ALA A 235 -40.22 2.88 0.16
N LEU A 236 -40.33 1.55 0.16
CA LEU A 236 -41.61 0.83 -0.02
C LEU A 236 -42.37 0.54 1.28
N GLY A 237 -41.81 0.84 2.45
CA GLY A 237 -42.56 0.73 3.71
C GLY A 237 -42.96 -0.68 4.14
N ASP A 238 -42.34 -1.72 3.58
CA ASP A 238 -42.64 -3.10 3.95
C ASP A 238 -41.83 -3.53 5.19
N ASP A 239 -42.60 -3.75 6.26
CA ASP A 239 -42.30 -4.42 7.52
C ASP A 239 -40.92 -4.10 8.16
N LEU A 240 -40.90 -3.02 8.93
CA LEU A 240 -39.78 -2.63 9.80
C LEU A 240 -39.28 -3.81 10.65
N GLY A 241 -40.18 -4.70 11.08
CA GLY A 241 -39.84 -5.90 11.84
C GLY A 241 -38.94 -6.85 11.03
N ALA A 242 -39.28 -7.11 9.77
CA ALA A 242 -38.48 -7.95 8.89
C ALA A 242 -37.09 -7.34 8.61
N THR A 243 -37.01 -6.02 8.44
CA THR A 243 -35.74 -5.32 8.22
C THR A 243 -34.84 -5.38 9.45
N LEU A 244 -35.39 -5.15 10.65
CA LEU A 244 -34.63 -5.24 11.90
C LEU A 244 -34.17 -6.69 12.17
N ALA A 245 -34.98 -7.69 11.81
CA ALA A 245 -34.60 -9.09 11.90
C ALA A 245 -33.43 -9.46 10.97
N ASP A 246 -33.48 -9.00 9.70
CA ASP A 246 -32.38 -9.21 8.73
C ASP A 246 -31.10 -8.52 9.22
N LEU A 247 -31.20 -7.28 9.72
CA LEU A 247 -30.06 -6.56 10.31
C LEU A 247 -29.46 -7.28 11.52
N ALA A 248 -30.28 -7.82 12.43
CA ALA A 248 -29.78 -8.61 13.56
C ALA A 248 -29.06 -9.89 13.09
N GLY A 249 -29.56 -10.53 12.02
CA GLY A 249 -28.90 -11.68 11.38
C GLY A 249 -27.55 -11.34 10.76
N GLN A 250 -27.48 -10.25 9.98
CA GLN A 250 -26.24 -9.77 9.37
C GLN A 250 -25.22 -9.34 10.42
N ALA A 251 -25.65 -8.63 11.47
CA ALA A 251 -24.79 -8.22 12.57
C ALA A 251 -24.18 -9.44 13.28
N ARG A 252 -24.95 -10.51 13.51
CA ARG A 252 -24.45 -11.76 14.10
C ARG A 252 -23.41 -12.44 13.18
N ALA A 253 -23.70 -12.54 11.89
CA ALA A 253 -22.78 -13.13 10.91
C ALA A 253 -21.45 -12.36 10.81
N ALA A 254 -21.51 -11.03 10.88
CA ALA A 254 -20.32 -10.18 10.79
C ALA A 254 -19.49 -10.11 12.09
N SER A 255 -20.14 -10.20 13.26
CA SER A 255 -19.50 -10.00 14.57
C SER A 255 -18.97 -11.28 15.23
N SER A 256 -19.24 -12.47 14.66
CA SER A 256 -19.01 -13.78 15.29
C SER A 256 -19.72 -13.99 16.63
N ALA A 257 -20.63 -13.09 17.02
CA ALA A 257 -21.37 -13.18 18.26
C ALA A 257 -22.31 -14.41 18.28
N ARG A 258 -22.46 -15.03 19.45
CA ARG A 258 -23.37 -16.19 19.61
C ARG A 258 -24.83 -15.78 19.42
N ALA A 259 -25.20 -14.59 19.90
CA ALA A 259 -26.51 -13.96 19.71
C ALA A 259 -26.37 -12.44 19.67
N VAL A 260 -27.29 -11.76 18.97
CA VAL A 260 -27.36 -10.30 18.85
C VAL A 260 -28.81 -9.87 19.04
N ALA A 261 -29.04 -8.79 19.78
CA ALA A 261 -30.34 -8.16 19.94
C ALA A 261 -30.26 -6.66 19.64
N LEU A 262 -31.25 -6.14 18.92
CA LEU A 262 -31.49 -4.72 18.73
C LEU A 262 -32.55 -4.30 19.75
N VAL A 263 -32.15 -3.48 20.71
CA VAL A 263 -33.00 -3.04 21.82
C VAL A 263 -33.29 -1.56 21.67
N ALA A 264 -34.55 -1.16 21.83
CA ALA A 264 -34.95 0.23 21.84
C ALA A 264 -34.59 0.91 23.18
N PRO A 265 -34.59 2.25 23.25
CA PRO A 265 -34.22 2.99 24.47
C PRO A 265 -35.07 2.66 25.70
N ASP A 266 -36.28 2.15 25.48
CA ASP A 266 -37.22 1.70 26.51
C ASP A 266 -36.92 0.28 27.02
N GLY A 267 -35.86 -0.37 26.54
CA GLY A 267 -35.51 -1.76 26.88
C GLY A 267 -36.28 -2.81 26.08
N THR A 268 -37.13 -2.42 25.13
CA THR A 268 -37.89 -3.36 24.32
C THR A 268 -37.00 -3.97 23.22
N VAL A 269 -36.95 -5.30 23.14
CA VAL A 269 -36.22 -5.98 22.07
C VAL A 269 -37.02 -5.83 20.76
N ARG A 270 -36.43 -5.15 19.78
CA ARG A 270 -37.05 -4.90 18.46
C ARG A 270 -36.74 -6.00 17.45
N ALA A 271 -35.56 -6.61 17.55
CA ALA A 271 -35.20 -7.81 16.80
C ALA A 271 -34.07 -8.55 17.50
N ALA A 272 -33.98 -9.86 17.32
CA ALA A 272 -32.88 -10.66 17.83
C ALA A 272 -32.53 -11.80 16.87
N SER A 273 -31.27 -12.21 16.87
CA SER A 273 -30.76 -13.36 16.13
C SER A 273 -29.87 -14.21 17.03
N GLY A 274 -30.14 -15.51 17.11
CA GLY A 274 -29.40 -16.47 17.93
C GLY A 274 -30.24 -17.10 19.05
N PRO A 275 -29.64 -18.01 19.83
CA PRO A 275 -30.31 -18.64 20.96
C PRO A 275 -30.71 -17.58 22.00
N PRO A 276 -31.91 -17.69 22.59
CA PRO A 276 -32.37 -16.75 23.60
C PRO A 276 -31.41 -16.77 24.82
N HIS A 277 -31.04 -15.58 25.30
CA HIS A 277 -30.22 -15.41 26.50
C HIS A 277 -30.91 -14.40 27.42
N PRO A 278 -31.03 -14.68 28.73
CA PRO A 278 -31.72 -13.78 29.66
C PRO A 278 -31.08 -12.39 29.71
N ASP A 279 -29.75 -12.31 29.61
CA ASP A 279 -29.02 -11.03 29.61
C ASP A 279 -29.23 -10.16 28.35
N LEU A 280 -29.89 -10.70 27.31
CA LEU A 280 -30.30 -9.94 26.13
C LEU A 280 -31.74 -9.38 26.27
N GLN A 281 -32.43 -9.67 27.37
CA GLN A 281 -33.80 -9.26 27.64
C GLN A 281 -33.86 -8.35 28.87
N GLY A 282 -34.53 -7.20 28.75
CA GLY A 282 -34.77 -6.26 29.83
C GLY A 282 -34.18 -4.87 29.57
N PRO A 283 -34.49 -3.89 30.45
CA PRO A 283 -33.94 -2.53 30.36
C PRO A 283 -32.43 -2.59 30.60
N GLY A 284 -31.67 -2.64 29.50
CA GLY A 284 -30.22 -2.53 29.55
C GLY A 284 -29.82 -1.18 30.16
N VAL A 285 -28.72 -1.18 30.90
CA VAL A 285 -28.10 0.09 31.31
C VAL A 285 -27.71 0.83 30.03
N SER A 286 -28.33 1.98 29.78
CA SER A 286 -28.00 2.82 28.62
C SER A 286 -26.50 3.05 28.57
N PRO A 287 -25.81 2.66 27.49
CA PRO A 287 -24.37 2.89 27.37
C PRO A 287 -24.08 4.39 27.40
N PRO A 288 -22.89 4.81 27.86
CA PRO A 288 -22.48 6.21 27.82
C PRO A 288 -22.53 6.74 26.39
N VAL A 289 -22.88 8.02 26.23
CA VAL A 289 -23.27 8.71 24.99
C VAL A 289 -22.25 8.59 23.82
N ALA A 290 -21.04 8.08 24.07
CA ALA A 290 -19.99 7.93 23.06
C ALA A 290 -19.15 6.63 23.19
N GLY A 291 -19.64 5.60 23.88
CA GLY A 291 -18.82 4.41 24.18
C GLY A 291 -19.55 3.08 23.99
N ALA A 292 -18.78 2.06 23.60
CA ALA A 292 -19.20 0.67 23.76
C ALA A 292 -19.04 0.27 25.24
N ASP A 293 -20.02 -0.41 25.80
CA ASP A 293 -19.95 -0.99 27.15
C ASP A 293 -19.71 -2.50 27.02
N VAL A 294 -18.67 -3.03 27.65
CA VAL A 294 -18.35 -4.47 27.61
C VAL A 294 -18.38 -5.00 29.03
N ARG A 295 -19.24 -5.99 29.29
CA ARG A 295 -19.44 -6.59 30.60
C ARG A 295 -19.36 -8.11 30.54
N TYR A 296 -18.90 -8.71 31.62
CA TYR A 296 -18.98 -10.15 31.79
C TYR A 296 -20.40 -10.52 32.24
N ALA A 297 -21.05 -11.36 31.45
CA ALA A 297 -22.35 -11.94 31.69
C ALA A 297 -22.22 -13.22 32.53
N ALA A 298 -23.28 -13.60 33.23
CA ALA A 298 -23.31 -14.84 34.00
C ALA A 298 -23.07 -16.04 33.06
N GLY A 299 -22.23 -16.99 33.49
CA GLY A 299 -21.88 -18.16 32.67
C GLY A 299 -20.67 -18.00 31.74
N GLY A 300 -19.85 -16.96 31.93
CA GLY A 300 -18.55 -16.82 31.24
C GLY A 300 -18.64 -16.17 29.85
N PHE A 301 -19.77 -15.55 29.52
CA PHE A 301 -19.95 -14.82 28.27
C PHE A 301 -19.55 -13.35 28.42
N THR A 302 -19.21 -12.70 27.31
CA THR A 302 -18.99 -11.24 27.25
C THR A 302 -20.14 -10.58 26.51
N LEU A 303 -20.83 -9.67 27.17
CA LEU A 303 -21.87 -8.82 26.59
C LEU A 303 -21.22 -7.51 26.14
N ALA A 304 -21.39 -7.14 24.87
CA ALA A 304 -20.96 -5.86 24.35
C ALA A 304 -22.18 -5.05 23.88
N THR A 305 -22.40 -3.88 24.47
CA THR A 305 -23.48 -2.96 24.14
C THR A 305 -22.92 -1.80 23.34
N LEU A 306 -23.42 -1.61 22.12
CA LEU A 306 -22.96 -0.56 21.20
C LEU A 306 -24.13 0.39 20.92
N PRO A 307 -23.97 1.71 21.11
CA PRO A 307 -25.00 2.66 20.73
C PRO A 307 -25.13 2.70 19.20
N VAL A 308 -26.35 2.56 18.69
CA VAL A 308 -26.66 2.67 17.27
C VAL A 308 -27.57 3.88 17.07
N VAL A 309 -27.10 4.87 16.31
CA VAL A 309 -27.91 6.04 15.94
C VAL A 309 -28.50 5.80 14.55
N ALA A 310 -29.81 5.58 14.48
CA ALA A 310 -30.52 5.57 13.20
C ALA A 310 -30.59 7.01 12.68
N GLY A 311 -29.88 7.30 11.60
CA GLY A 311 -29.79 8.64 11.02
C GLY A 311 -31.12 9.12 10.45
N GLY A 312 -31.95 9.75 11.28
CA GLY A 312 -33.18 10.43 10.89
C GLY A 312 -33.29 11.78 11.60
N ARG A 313 -32.77 12.84 10.96
CA ARG A 313 -32.97 14.27 11.28
C ARG A 313 -32.85 14.64 12.78
N THR A 314 -31.59 14.82 13.20
CA THR A 314 -31.04 15.83 14.14
C THR A 314 -29.77 15.31 14.82
N ALA A 315 -28.91 14.62 14.08
CA ALA A 315 -27.52 14.50 14.50
C ALA A 315 -26.80 15.75 13.99
N ALA A 316 -26.53 16.69 14.90
CA ALA A 316 -25.43 17.63 14.70
C ALA A 316 -24.20 16.81 14.27
N PRO A 317 -23.38 17.30 13.32
CA PRO A 317 -22.23 16.55 12.83
C PRO A 317 -21.38 16.14 14.03
N CYS A 318 -21.17 14.83 14.20
CA CYS A 318 -20.16 14.31 15.11
C CYS A 318 -18.83 14.90 14.65
N ALA A 319 -18.42 15.98 15.30
CA ALA A 319 -17.06 16.46 15.22
C ALA A 319 -16.16 15.30 15.65
N PRO A 320 -15.08 15.00 14.92
CA PRO A 320 -14.12 14.00 15.34
C PRO A 320 -13.53 14.45 16.68
N CYS A 321 -13.96 13.82 17.78
CA CYS A 321 -13.34 13.99 19.09
C CYS A 321 -11.90 13.48 18.99
N THR A 322 -10.99 14.40 18.73
CA THR A 322 -9.56 14.21 18.97
C THR A 322 -9.41 14.20 20.49
N CYS A 323 -9.04 13.05 21.06
CA CYS A 323 -8.68 13.00 22.48
C CYS A 323 -7.52 14.00 22.73
N PRO A 324 -7.67 15.02 23.59
CA PRO A 324 -6.51 15.73 24.09
C PRO A 324 -5.70 14.75 24.95
N ALA A 325 -4.39 14.73 24.74
CA ALA A 325 -3.46 13.95 25.54
C ALA A 325 -3.63 14.29 27.04
N PRO A 326 -3.39 13.34 27.96
CA PRO A 326 -3.47 13.60 29.39
C PRO A 326 -2.47 14.68 29.78
N SER A 327 -2.98 15.77 30.34
CA SER A 327 -2.19 16.81 30.99
C SER A 327 -1.40 16.22 32.16
N PRO A 328 -0.12 16.57 32.37
CA PRO A 328 0.64 16.11 33.53
C PRO A 328 0.06 16.68 34.83
N VAL A 329 -0.21 15.77 35.77
CA VAL A 329 -0.63 16.04 37.14
C VAL A 329 0.38 16.96 37.86
N PRO A 330 -0.05 18.03 38.55
CA PRO A 330 0.84 18.82 39.41
C PRO A 330 1.22 18.01 40.66
N ARG A 331 2.53 17.89 40.92
CA ARG A 331 3.05 17.35 42.19
C ARG A 331 2.77 18.34 43.31
N ASN A 332 2.01 17.89 44.30
CA ASN A 332 1.95 18.52 45.61
C ASN A 332 3.31 18.40 46.32
N SER A 333 3.75 19.53 46.86
CA SER A 333 4.78 19.65 47.90
C SER A 333 4.36 18.92 49.18
N PRO A 334 5.32 18.45 50.00
CA PRO A 334 5.14 18.42 51.44
C PRO A 334 6.09 19.42 52.12
N SER A 335 5.50 20.16 53.05
CA SER A 335 6.19 20.94 54.07
C SER A 335 6.91 20.02 55.05
N CYS A 336 8.19 20.30 55.30
CA CYS A 336 8.87 20.34 56.60
C CYS A 336 10.08 21.26 56.44
#